data_AF-A0A0A2V664-F1
#
_entry.id   AF-A0A0A2V664-F1
#
_cell.length_a   1.000
_cell.length_b   1.000
_cell.length_c   1.000
_cell.angle_alpha   90.00
_cell.angle_beta   90.00
_cell.angle_gamma   90.00
#
_symmetry.space_group_name_H-M   'P 1'
#
loop_
_entity.id
_entity.type
_entity.pdbx_description
1 polymer ?
#
loop_
_entity_poly.entity_id
_entity_poly.type
_entity_poly.pdbx_seq_one_letter_code
_entity_poly.pdbx_strand_id
1 'polypeptide(L)'
;MADSSEIDEAQPSTEFLRLRWQIADGPAFTCVSVLADPEDASSPQQPLQSADGTLHAVAAAPCSNPPAPRLTLQIEEATYLGVEGGDVEVGEPARFEMVAAAGHDYVTIGQYVEAAHPWFLAQRQKHFEGYGYGNGDGDGRQPLPAGTELWFDPSSPSVIHFFDSVESEPPFTFEWSLVADMASGIIHGHVDDESEYGDEDEGEIDPIEELK
;
A
#
# COMPACT_ATOMS: atom_id res chain seq x y z
N MET A 1 19.65 -13.16 -12.86
CA MET A 1 19.06 -11.85 -13.17
C MET A 1 17.61 -12.14 -13.49
N ALA A 2 16.76 -12.10 -12.46
CA ALA A 2 15.33 -12.18 -12.69
C ALA A 2 14.95 -10.93 -13.50
N ASP A 3 14.29 -11.17 -14.62
CA ASP A 3 13.67 -10.13 -15.42
C ASP A 3 12.61 -9.47 -14.53
N SER A 4 12.98 -8.35 -13.89
CA SER A 4 12.05 -7.41 -13.25
C SER A 4 11.20 -6.78 -14.35
N SER A 5 10.44 -7.62 -15.06
CA SER A 5 9.35 -7.22 -15.93
C SER A 5 8.56 -6.19 -15.16
N GLU A 6 8.69 -4.93 -15.62
CA GLU A 6 8.08 -3.75 -15.05
C GLU A 6 6.64 -4.10 -14.72
N ILE A 7 6.33 -4.25 -13.43
CA ILE A 7 4.93 -4.16 -13.02
C ILE A 7 4.55 -2.75 -13.42
N ASP A 8 3.60 -2.64 -14.35
CA ASP A 8 2.97 -1.37 -14.65
C ASP A 8 2.30 -0.91 -13.36
N GLU A 9 3.00 -0.03 -12.63
CA GLU A 9 2.61 0.41 -11.31
C GLU A 9 1.45 1.38 -11.47
N ALA A 10 0.26 0.78 -11.56
CA ALA A 10 -0.98 1.51 -11.66
C ALA A 10 -1.10 2.44 -10.44
N GLN A 11 -1.28 3.74 -10.69
CA GLN A 11 -1.51 4.69 -9.61
C GLN A 11 -2.85 4.35 -8.93
N PRO A 12 -2.95 4.46 -7.59
CA PRO A 12 -4.22 4.23 -6.89
C PRO A 12 -5.26 5.29 -7.29
N SER A 13 -6.55 4.93 -7.24
CA SER A 13 -7.61 5.92 -7.24
C SER A 13 -7.71 6.61 -5.87
N THR A 14 -8.26 7.81 -5.82
CA THR A 14 -8.53 8.49 -4.54
C THR A 14 -9.54 7.72 -3.70
N GLU A 15 -10.47 6.97 -4.32
CA GLU A 15 -11.36 6.06 -3.61
C GLU A 15 -10.64 4.88 -2.95
N PHE A 16 -9.60 4.34 -3.60
CA PHE A 16 -8.80 3.23 -3.07
C PHE A 16 -7.97 3.66 -1.85
N LEU A 17 -7.42 4.87 -1.85
CA LEU A 17 -6.65 5.43 -0.72
C LEU A 17 -7.47 5.59 0.58
N ARG A 18 -8.81 5.58 0.47
CA ARG A 18 -9.72 5.69 1.62
C ARG A 18 -9.84 4.39 2.42
N LEU A 19 -9.32 3.28 1.91
CA LEU A 19 -9.46 1.99 2.57
C LEU A 19 -8.65 1.96 3.88
N ARG A 20 -9.29 1.44 4.92
CA ARG A 20 -8.68 1.10 6.21
C ARG A 20 -8.97 -0.37 6.45
N TRP A 21 -8.00 -1.20 6.09
CA TRP A 21 -8.18 -2.65 6.02
C TRP A 21 -7.21 -3.38 6.94
N GLN A 22 -7.74 -3.86 8.06
CA GLN A 22 -7.02 -4.74 8.97
C GLN A 22 -7.10 -6.17 8.44
N ILE A 23 -5.96 -6.80 8.17
CA ILE A 23 -5.91 -8.19 7.71
C ILE A 23 -6.13 -9.12 8.92
N ALA A 24 -7.39 -9.51 9.13
CA ALA A 24 -7.82 -10.38 10.22
C ALA A 24 -8.79 -11.46 9.72
N ASP A 25 -8.91 -12.56 10.45
CA ASP A 25 -9.81 -13.66 10.12
C ASP A 25 -11.28 -13.19 10.03
N GLY A 26 -11.99 -13.64 9.01
CA GLY A 26 -13.42 -13.35 8.84
C GLY A 26 -13.79 -13.03 7.40
N PRO A 27 -15.03 -12.59 7.15
CA PRO A 27 -15.45 -12.11 5.83
C PRO A 27 -14.71 -10.83 5.44
N ALA A 28 -14.17 -10.81 4.22
CA ALA A 28 -13.34 -9.70 3.71
C ALA A 28 -13.89 -8.31 3.99
N PHE A 29 -15.16 -8.06 3.64
CA PHE A 29 -15.78 -6.74 3.78
C PHE A 29 -15.99 -6.28 5.23
N THR A 30 -15.99 -7.20 6.19
CA THR A 30 -16.13 -6.86 7.62
C THR A 30 -14.82 -6.33 8.22
N CYS A 31 -13.70 -6.59 7.55
CA CYS A 31 -12.36 -6.17 7.97
C CYS A 31 -11.95 -4.82 7.36
N VAL A 32 -12.84 -4.19 6.57
CA VAL A 32 -12.56 -2.96 5.83
C VAL A 32 -13.49 -1.84 6.27
N SER A 33 -12.90 -0.73 6.64
CA SER A 33 -13.57 0.56 6.78
C SER A 33 -13.12 1.52 5.69
N VAL A 34 -13.92 2.56 5.45
CA VAL A 34 -13.71 3.57 4.42
C VAL A 34 -13.72 4.94 5.08
N LEU A 35 -12.65 5.71 4.91
CA LEU A 35 -12.57 7.11 5.34
C LEU A 35 -13.56 7.99 4.58
N ALA A 36 -14.08 9.03 5.22
CA ALA A 36 -14.94 10.02 4.58
C ALA A 36 -14.15 10.89 3.60
N ASP A 37 -12.95 11.31 4.00
CA ASP A 37 -12.06 12.19 3.25
C ASP A 37 -10.70 11.50 3.05
N PRO A 38 -10.24 11.28 1.80
CA PRO A 38 -8.94 10.68 1.55
C PRO A 38 -7.76 11.56 1.98
N GLU A 39 -7.92 12.87 2.11
CA GLU A 39 -6.87 13.82 2.49
C GLU A 39 -6.72 14.00 4.01
N ASP A 40 -7.66 13.45 4.79
CA ASP A 40 -7.63 13.48 6.24
C ASP A 40 -7.67 12.05 6.79
N ALA A 41 -6.49 11.59 7.21
CA ALA A 41 -6.28 10.29 7.85
C ALA A 41 -7.13 10.07 9.12
N SER A 42 -7.58 11.16 9.76
CA SER A 42 -8.42 11.15 10.95
C SER A 42 -9.92 11.32 10.65
N SER A 43 -10.29 11.43 9.37
CA SER A 43 -11.67 11.66 8.98
C SER A 43 -12.59 10.51 9.43
N PRO A 44 -13.91 10.76 9.60
CA PRO A 44 -14.83 9.72 10.04
C PRO A 44 -14.81 8.50 9.13
N GLN A 45 -14.84 7.31 9.73
CA GLN A 45 -14.84 6.04 9.00
C GLN A 45 -16.22 5.39 9.01
N GLN A 46 -16.54 4.66 7.94
CA GLN A 46 -17.73 3.82 7.84
C GLN A 46 -17.35 2.41 7.36
N PRO A 47 -18.04 1.35 7.78
CA PRO A 47 -17.80 0.01 7.26
C PRO A 47 -17.97 -0.05 5.73
N LEU A 48 -17.12 -0.83 5.05
CA LEU A 48 -17.28 -1.08 3.61
C LEU A 48 -18.59 -1.82 3.30
N GLN A 49 -19.05 -2.67 4.21
CA GLN A 49 -20.36 -3.31 4.17
C GLN A 49 -21.13 -3.01 5.46
N SER A 50 -22.32 -2.44 5.34
CA SER A 50 -23.21 -2.23 6.48
C SER A 50 -23.80 -3.54 7.00
N ALA A 51 -24.37 -3.49 8.21
CA ALA A 51 -24.93 -4.67 8.88
C ALA A 51 -26.07 -5.36 8.11
N ASP A 52 -26.74 -4.66 7.19
CA ASP A 52 -27.78 -5.20 6.31
C ASP A 52 -27.22 -5.82 5.01
N GLY A 53 -25.90 -5.82 4.82
CA GLY A 53 -25.20 -6.35 3.66
C GLY A 53 -24.99 -5.35 2.53
N THR A 54 -25.48 -4.12 2.64
CA THR A 54 -25.31 -3.08 1.63
C THR A 54 -23.84 -2.63 1.56
N LEU A 55 -23.28 -2.58 0.36
CA LEU A 55 -21.92 -2.10 0.14
C LEU A 55 -21.87 -0.58 0.08
N HIS A 56 -20.83 0.01 0.66
CA HIS A 56 -20.50 1.43 0.52
C HIS A 56 -20.23 1.76 -0.96
N ALA A 57 -20.55 2.98 -1.39
CA ALA A 57 -20.45 3.39 -2.80
C ALA A 57 -19.03 3.22 -3.39
N VAL A 58 -18.00 3.38 -2.55
CA VAL A 58 -16.58 3.14 -2.90
C VAL A 58 -16.34 1.72 -3.42
N ALA A 59 -17.11 0.72 -3.00
CA ALA A 59 -16.95 -0.66 -3.50
C ALA A 59 -17.15 -0.79 -5.03
N ALA A 60 -17.86 0.15 -5.65
CA ALA A 60 -18.07 0.17 -7.10
C ALA A 60 -17.03 1.03 -7.84
N ALA A 61 -16.21 1.81 -7.14
CA ALA A 61 -15.17 2.64 -7.74
C ALA A 61 -13.99 1.79 -8.26
N PRO A 62 -13.20 2.30 -9.22
CA PRO A 62 -11.98 1.63 -9.69
C PRO A 62 -10.91 1.61 -8.60
N CYS A 63 -10.05 0.61 -8.60
CA CYS A 63 -8.89 0.57 -7.68
C CYS A 63 -7.75 1.49 -8.15
N SER A 64 -7.64 1.72 -9.46
CA SER A 64 -6.54 2.46 -10.08
C SER A 64 -7.02 3.68 -10.85
N ASN A 65 -6.11 4.61 -11.10
CA ASN A 65 -6.29 5.74 -12.00
C ASN A 65 -5.10 5.81 -13.00
N PRO A 66 -5.30 5.61 -14.32
CA PRO A 66 -6.57 5.32 -14.97
C PRO A 66 -7.17 3.96 -14.55
N PRO A 67 -8.50 3.77 -14.66
CA PRO A 67 -9.15 2.50 -14.36
C PRO A 67 -8.62 1.36 -15.24
N ALA A 68 -8.18 0.26 -14.63
CA ALA A 68 -7.60 -0.88 -15.34
C ALA A 68 -8.51 -2.12 -15.30
N PRO A 69 -8.68 -2.86 -16.42
CA PRO A 69 -9.43 -4.12 -16.47
C PRO A 69 -8.71 -5.28 -15.79
N ARG A 70 -7.41 -5.12 -15.51
CA ARG A 70 -6.53 -6.16 -14.95
C ARG A 70 -5.55 -5.49 -14.01
N LEU A 71 -5.26 -6.16 -12.91
CA LEU A 71 -4.23 -5.76 -11.95
C LEU A 71 -3.39 -6.99 -11.59
N THR A 72 -2.09 -6.80 -11.47
CA THR A 72 -1.17 -7.79 -10.92
C THR A 72 -0.77 -7.30 -9.55
N LEU A 73 -1.19 -8.01 -8.51
CA LEU A 73 -0.82 -7.71 -7.14
C LEU A 73 0.46 -8.45 -6.82
N GLN A 74 1.43 -7.77 -6.22
CA GLN A 74 2.69 -8.33 -5.77
C GLN A 74 2.92 -7.90 -4.32
N ILE A 75 3.14 -8.87 -3.43
CA ILE A 75 3.63 -8.58 -2.07
C ILE A 75 5.15 -8.61 -2.13
N GLU A 76 5.79 -7.49 -1.83
CA GLU A 76 7.23 -7.47 -1.61
C GLU A 76 7.52 -8.12 -0.25
N GLU A 77 8.29 -9.20 -0.24
CA GLU A 77 8.80 -9.77 1.01
C GLU A 77 9.60 -8.68 1.73
N ALA A 78 9.14 -8.29 2.92
CA ALA A 78 9.57 -7.13 3.69
C ALA A 78 11.06 -6.76 3.51
N THR A 79 11.33 -5.80 2.64
CA THR A 79 12.56 -5.01 2.68
C THR A 79 12.43 -3.84 3.66
N TYR A 80 11.87 -4.07 4.86
CA TYR A 80 11.93 -3.06 5.92
C TYR A 80 12.11 -3.74 7.28
N LEU A 81 13.41 -3.94 7.60
CA LEU A 81 14.09 -3.77 8.89
C LEU A 81 15.16 -4.85 9.17
N GLY A 82 16.38 -4.57 8.71
CA GLY A 82 17.54 -4.73 9.60
C GLY A 82 18.15 -6.10 9.82
N VAL A 83 17.93 -7.11 8.97
CA VAL A 83 18.83 -8.29 8.96
C VAL A 83 20.02 -8.01 8.05
N GLU A 84 20.94 -7.15 8.49
CA GLU A 84 22.33 -7.25 8.03
C GLU A 84 22.88 -8.60 8.52
N GLY A 85 22.85 -9.61 7.67
CA GLY A 85 23.57 -10.86 7.92
C GLY A 85 22.74 -12.11 7.69
N GLY A 86 22.51 -12.43 6.43
CA GLY A 86 22.15 -13.78 6.03
C GLY A 86 21.88 -13.80 4.54
N ASP A 87 22.59 -14.67 3.82
CA ASP A 87 22.19 -15.07 2.47
C ASP A 87 20.84 -15.79 2.57
N VAL A 88 19.76 -15.03 2.75
CA VAL A 88 18.40 -15.53 2.57
C VAL A 88 18.20 -15.55 1.06
N GLU A 89 18.04 -16.75 0.49
CA GLU A 89 17.58 -16.87 -0.89
C GLU A 89 16.27 -16.10 -1.00
N VAL A 90 16.31 -14.91 -1.60
CA VAL A 90 15.13 -14.10 -1.88
C VAL A 90 14.24 -14.93 -2.81
N GLY A 91 13.11 -15.42 -2.29
CA GLY A 91 12.13 -16.13 -3.08
C GLY A 91 11.55 -15.21 -4.15
N GLU A 92 10.94 -15.78 -5.20
CA GLU A 92 10.13 -14.94 -6.10
C GLU A 92 8.98 -14.31 -5.31
N PRO A 93 8.72 -12.99 -5.46
CA PRO A 93 7.68 -12.32 -4.71
C PRO A 93 6.32 -12.94 -5.03
N ALA A 94 5.47 -13.05 -4.01
CA ALA A 94 4.15 -13.64 -4.19
C ALA A 94 3.31 -12.74 -5.11
N ARG A 95 2.77 -13.31 -6.19
CA ARG A 95 1.95 -12.61 -7.18
C ARG A 95 0.53 -13.15 -7.25
N PHE A 96 -0.43 -12.26 -7.48
CA PHE A 96 -1.84 -12.58 -7.67
C PHE A 96 -2.41 -11.75 -8.82
N GLU A 97 -2.91 -12.45 -9.85
CA GLU A 97 -3.54 -11.82 -11.01
C GLU A 97 -5.03 -11.62 -10.78
N MET A 98 -5.51 -10.41 -11.05
CA MET A 98 -6.91 -10.05 -10.94
C MET A 98 -7.42 -9.49 -12.26
N VAL A 99 -8.65 -9.88 -12.60
CA VAL A 99 -9.35 -9.41 -13.81
C VAL A 99 -10.73 -8.93 -13.40
N ALA A 100 -11.18 -7.83 -14.00
CA ALA A 100 -12.51 -7.30 -13.82
C ALA A 100 -13.57 -8.39 -14.08
N ALA A 101 -14.59 -8.44 -13.23
CA ALA A 101 -15.69 -9.38 -13.43
C ALA A 101 -16.47 -9.06 -14.72
N ALA A 102 -17.18 -10.07 -15.25
CA ALA A 102 -17.97 -9.90 -16.46
C ALA A 102 -18.97 -8.72 -16.32
N GLY A 103 -18.96 -7.81 -17.30
CA GLY A 103 -19.81 -6.61 -17.29
C GLY A 103 -19.18 -5.38 -16.63
N HIS A 104 -17.95 -5.49 -16.11
CA HIS A 104 -17.15 -4.36 -15.64
C HIS A 104 -15.98 -4.09 -16.58
N ASP A 105 -15.70 -2.82 -16.82
CA ASP A 105 -14.57 -2.38 -17.64
C ASP A 105 -13.25 -2.29 -16.85
N TYR A 106 -13.34 -2.30 -15.52
CA TYR A 106 -12.21 -2.19 -14.60
C TYR A 106 -12.42 -3.01 -13.33
N VAL A 107 -11.33 -3.31 -12.63
CA VAL A 107 -11.34 -3.95 -11.32
C VAL A 107 -11.91 -2.97 -10.30
N THR A 108 -13.07 -3.30 -9.72
CA THR A 108 -13.67 -2.47 -8.67
C THR A 108 -13.08 -2.79 -7.30
N ILE A 109 -13.17 -1.84 -6.38
CA ILE A 109 -12.69 -2.02 -5.00
C ILE A 109 -13.36 -3.21 -4.31
N GLY A 110 -14.66 -3.42 -4.53
CA GLY A 110 -15.37 -4.58 -4.00
C GLY A 110 -14.80 -5.90 -4.53
N GLN A 111 -14.53 -5.99 -5.83
CA GLN A 111 -13.88 -7.17 -6.44
C GLN A 111 -12.48 -7.38 -5.87
N TYR A 112 -11.73 -6.30 -5.69
CA TYR A 112 -10.38 -6.32 -5.13
C TYR A 112 -10.37 -6.86 -3.71
N VAL A 113 -11.21 -6.31 -2.84
CA VAL A 113 -11.31 -6.74 -1.44
C VAL A 113 -11.71 -8.20 -1.34
N GLU A 114 -12.72 -8.63 -2.09
CA GLU A 114 -13.21 -10.02 -2.06
C GLU A 114 -12.15 -11.01 -2.56
N ALA A 115 -11.46 -10.70 -3.66
CA ALA A 115 -10.49 -11.59 -4.28
C ALA A 115 -9.14 -11.62 -3.53
N ALA A 116 -8.66 -10.47 -3.05
CA ALA A 116 -7.34 -10.36 -2.41
C ALA A 116 -7.35 -10.80 -0.95
N HIS A 117 -8.47 -10.70 -0.22
CA HIS A 117 -8.48 -11.00 1.22
C HIS A 117 -7.98 -12.40 1.58
N PRO A 118 -8.45 -13.49 0.95
CA PRO A 118 -7.97 -14.83 1.29
C PRO A 118 -6.48 -15.00 1.00
N TRP A 119 -5.98 -14.29 -0.02
CA TRP A 119 -4.56 -14.30 -0.37
C TRP A 119 -3.71 -13.54 0.65
N PHE A 120 -4.17 -12.38 1.12
CA PHE A 120 -3.52 -11.61 2.20
C PHE A 120 -3.50 -12.38 3.52
N LEU A 121 -4.60 -13.06 3.88
CA LEU A 121 -4.65 -13.92 5.06
C LEU A 121 -3.60 -15.04 4.98
N ALA A 122 -3.43 -15.65 3.80
CA ALA A 122 -2.41 -16.68 3.59
C ALA A 122 -0.97 -16.15 3.70
N GLN A 123 -0.74 -14.86 3.43
CA GLN A 123 0.57 -14.24 3.60
C GLN A 123 0.82 -13.70 5.01
N ARG A 124 -0.23 -13.35 5.78
CA ARG A 124 -0.10 -12.79 7.14
C ARG A 124 0.79 -13.65 8.05
N GLN A 125 0.63 -14.96 8.01
CA GLN A 125 1.47 -15.86 8.81
C GLN A 125 2.94 -15.78 8.39
N LYS A 126 3.23 -15.76 7.09
CA LYS A 126 4.61 -15.67 6.57
C LYS A 126 5.26 -14.34 6.92
N HIS A 127 4.49 -13.24 6.87
CA HIS A 127 4.95 -11.91 7.28
C HIS A 127 5.53 -11.96 8.70
N PHE A 128 4.76 -12.48 9.66
CA PHE A 128 5.22 -12.58 11.04
C PHE A 128 6.27 -13.68 11.28
N GLU A 129 6.31 -14.73 10.45
CA GLU A 129 7.41 -15.71 10.45
C GLU A 129 8.75 -15.08 10.08
N GLY A 130 8.75 -14.05 9.24
CA GLY A 130 9.93 -13.24 8.94
C GLY A 130 10.53 -12.57 10.17
N TYR A 131 9.69 -12.15 11.12
CA TYR A 131 10.13 -11.57 12.40
C TYR A 131 10.46 -12.61 13.48
N GLY A 132 10.44 -13.91 13.13
CA GLY A 132 10.72 -14.99 14.07
C GLY A 132 9.53 -15.36 14.97
N TYR A 133 8.30 -14.95 14.61
CA TYR A 133 7.08 -15.46 15.25
C TYR A 133 6.56 -16.71 14.55
N GLY A 134 5.88 -17.58 15.27
CA GLY A 134 5.36 -18.83 14.72
C GLY A 134 4.27 -19.41 15.61
N ASN A 135 3.64 -20.48 15.15
CA ASN A 135 2.50 -21.05 15.86
C ASN A 135 2.86 -21.96 17.05
N GLY A 136 4.14 -22.33 17.25
CA GLY A 136 4.60 -23.26 18.30
C GLY A 136 3.99 -24.67 18.16
N ASP A 137 4.66 -25.81 18.36
CA ASP A 137 5.88 -26.15 19.07
C ASP A 137 6.89 -26.84 18.10
N GLY A 138 8.18 -26.48 18.18
CA GLY A 138 9.28 -27.27 17.58
C GLY A 138 10.22 -26.56 16.61
N ASP A 139 9.93 -25.33 16.18
CA ASP A 139 10.79 -24.56 15.25
C ASP A 139 11.67 -23.49 15.93
N GLY A 140 11.50 -23.28 17.25
CA GLY A 140 12.23 -22.29 18.04
C GLY A 140 11.70 -20.85 17.94
N ARG A 141 10.63 -20.61 17.17
CA ARG A 141 10.00 -19.30 17.04
C ARG A 141 9.07 -18.99 18.23
N GLN A 142 8.93 -17.71 18.52
CA GLN A 142 8.05 -17.25 19.60
C GLN A 142 6.59 -17.19 19.13
N PRO A 143 5.60 -17.44 20.00
CA PRO A 143 4.20 -17.21 19.62
C PRO A 143 3.97 -15.73 19.29
N LEU A 144 3.17 -15.45 18.26
CA LEU A 144 2.77 -14.09 17.93
C LEU A 144 2.02 -13.45 19.11
N PRO A 145 2.35 -12.22 19.53
CA PRO A 145 1.63 -11.54 20.60
C PRO A 145 0.12 -11.46 20.33
N ALA A 146 -0.67 -11.58 21.39
CA ALA A 146 -2.12 -11.40 21.27
C ALA A 146 -2.42 -9.94 20.90
N GLY A 147 -3.32 -9.73 19.94
CA GLY A 147 -3.69 -8.41 19.47
C GLY A 147 -2.76 -7.82 18.42
N THR A 148 -1.81 -8.59 17.87
CA THR A 148 -0.99 -8.12 16.75
C THR A 148 -1.84 -7.82 15.52
N GLU A 149 -1.68 -6.62 15.00
CA GLU A 149 -2.42 -6.11 13.85
C GLU A 149 -1.50 -6.08 12.61
N LEU A 150 -2.07 -6.41 11.46
CA LEU A 150 -1.46 -6.23 10.13
C LEU A 150 -2.44 -5.41 9.31
N TRP A 151 -1.99 -4.28 8.78
CA TRP A 151 -2.83 -3.35 8.03
C TRP A 151 -2.33 -3.22 6.60
N PHE A 152 -3.27 -3.27 5.66
CA PHE A 152 -3.00 -3.05 4.24
C PHE A 152 -2.76 -1.57 3.98
N ASP A 153 -1.65 -1.27 3.31
CA ASP A 153 -1.34 0.06 2.78
C ASP A 153 -1.94 0.21 1.37
N PRO A 154 -2.90 1.14 1.16
CA PRO A 154 -3.53 1.35 -0.13
C PRO A 154 -2.71 2.24 -1.09
N SER A 155 -1.47 2.60 -0.76
CA SER A 155 -0.60 3.46 -1.58
C SER A 155 -0.33 2.93 -2.99
N SER A 156 -0.50 1.62 -3.22
CA SER A 156 -0.46 1.03 -4.55
C SER A 156 -1.49 -0.11 -4.70
N PRO A 157 -2.25 -0.17 -5.81
CA PRO A 157 -3.13 -1.28 -6.12
C PRO A 157 -2.36 -2.52 -6.61
N SER A 158 -1.13 -2.35 -7.10
CA SER A 158 -0.30 -3.42 -7.70
C SER A 158 0.83 -3.87 -6.77
N VAL A 159 1.42 -2.97 -6.00
CA VAL A 159 2.49 -3.29 -5.04
C VAL A 159 1.91 -3.23 -3.64
N ILE A 160 1.91 -4.37 -2.96
CA ILE A 160 1.21 -4.55 -1.69
C ILE A 160 2.21 -4.39 -0.56
N HIS A 161 2.07 -3.30 0.16
CA HIS A 161 2.75 -3.06 1.42
C HIS A 161 1.81 -3.31 2.60
N PHE A 162 2.42 -3.61 3.74
CA PHE A 162 1.74 -3.68 5.02
C PHE A 162 2.53 -2.90 6.04
N PHE A 163 1.83 -2.42 7.05
CA PHE A 163 2.43 -2.05 8.32
C PHE A 163 1.75 -2.84 9.44
N ASP A 164 2.49 -3.07 10.51
CA ASP A 164 2.06 -3.94 11.58
C ASP A 164 2.41 -3.37 12.96
N SER A 165 1.73 -3.90 13.97
CA SER A 165 1.88 -3.44 15.35
C SER A 165 3.15 -3.96 16.05
N VAL A 166 4.01 -4.74 15.38
CA VAL A 166 5.31 -5.19 15.91
C VAL A 166 6.36 -4.13 15.63
N GLU A 167 6.40 -3.61 14.40
CA GLU A 167 7.40 -2.61 13.98
C GLU A 167 6.96 -1.16 14.23
N SER A 168 5.65 -0.90 14.23
CA SER A 168 5.07 0.44 14.46
C SER A 168 4.04 0.44 15.58
N GLU A 169 3.96 1.53 16.35
CA GLU A 169 2.96 1.67 17.41
C GLU A 169 1.61 2.16 16.84
N PRO A 170 0.49 1.44 17.07
CA PRO A 170 -0.85 1.95 16.77
C PRO A 170 -1.08 3.32 17.44
N PRO A 171 -1.82 4.25 16.80
CA PRO A 171 -2.80 4.01 15.74
C PRO A 171 -2.25 4.20 14.30
N PHE A 172 -0.93 4.09 14.08
CA PHE A 172 -0.31 4.23 12.76
C PHE A 172 -0.52 5.61 12.12
N THR A 173 -0.52 6.66 12.95
CA THR A 173 -0.79 8.04 12.51
C THR A 173 0.16 8.49 11.40
N PHE A 174 1.43 8.08 11.48
CA PHE A 174 2.45 8.46 10.50
C PHE A 174 2.19 7.78 9.15
N GLU A 175 2.02 6.45 9.16
CA GLU A 175 1.74 5.65 7.97
C GLU A 175 0.46 6.15 7.27
N TRP A 176 -0.60 6.41 8.03
CA TRP A 176 -1.82 6.96 7.47
C TRP A 176 -1.69 8.39 6.97
N SER A 177 -0.81 9.22 7.54
CA SER A 177 -0.53 10.56 7.00
C SER A 177 0.14 10.52 5.64
N LEU A 178 1.02 9.53 5.39
CA LEU A 178 1.65 9.37 4.07
C LEU A 178 0.61 9.03 2.99
N VAL A 179 -0.35 8.17 3.33
CA VAL A 179 -1.47 7.83 2.44
C VAL A 179 -2.35 9.06 2.15
N ALA A 180 -2.59 9.91 3.16
CA ALA A 180 -3.34 11.15 3.00
C ALA A 180 -2.60 12.18 2.14
N ASP A 181 -1.29 12.35 2.35
CA ASP A 181 -0.44 13.22 1.54
C ASP A 181 -0.43 12.77 0.07
N MET A 182 -0.42 11.46 -0.20
CA MET A 182 -0.56 10.91 -1.55
C MET A 182 -1.90 11.29 -2.17
N ALA A 183 -3.00 11.19 -1.42
CA ALA A 183 -4.31 11.59 -1.91
C ALA A 183 -4.34 13.08 -2.27
N SER A 184 -3.79 13.95 -1.40
CA SER A 184 -3.66 15.38 -1.69
C SER A 184 -2.82 15.64 -2.94
N GLY A 185 -1.71 14.91 -3.13
CA GLY A 185 -0.90 14.99 -4.34
C GLY A 185 -1.66 14.62 -5.62
N ILE A 186 -2.52 13.59 -5.57
CA ILE A 186 -3.36 13.21 -6.72
C ILE A 186 -4.46 14.25 -6.99
N ILE A 187 -5.09 14.80 -5.94
CA ILE A 187 -6.23 15.72 -6.04
C ILE A 187 -5.77 17.11 -6.51
N HIS A 188 -4.66 17.60 -5.96
CA HIS A 188 -4.18 18.96 -6.20
C HIS A 188 -3.05 19.02 -7.24
N GLY A 189 -2.53 17.87 -7.66
CA GLY A 189 -1.24 17.76 -8.33
C GLY A 189 -0.10 17.89 -7.31
N HIS A 190 1.03 17.26 -7.61
CA HIS A 190 2.26 17.66 -6.96
C HIS A 190 2.51 19.11 -7.33
N VAL A 191 2.79 19.96 -6.32
CA VAL A 191 3.37 21.27 -6.58
C VAL A 191 4.79 20.98 -7.05
N ASP A 192 4.93 20.61 -8.32
CA ASP A 192 6.20 20.61 -9.02
C ASP A 192 6.62 22.08 -9.16
N ASP A 193 7.10 22.66 -8.06
CA ASP A 193 7.85 23.91 -8.06
C ASP A 193 9.29 23.64 -8.56
N GLU A 194 9.40 22.84 -9.63
CA GLU A 194 10.62 22.65 -10.42
C GLU A 194 10.63 23.58 -11.65
N SER A 195 9.69 24.53 -11.74
CA SER A 195 9.69 25.56 -12.78
C SER A 195 10.26 26.93 -12.35
N GLU A 196 11.11 26.97 -11.33
CA GLU A 196 11.90 28.18 -11.01
C GLU A 196 13.34 27.86 -10.54
N TYR A 197 13.98 26.84 -11.13
CA TYR A 197 15.39 27.04 -11.47
C TYR A 197 15.42 27.70 -12.84
N GLY A 198 15.12 29.00 -12.85
CA GLY A 198 15.42 29.83 -14.00
C GLY A 198 16.88 29.63 -14.37
N ASP A 199 17.14 29.50 -15.67
CA ASP A 199 18.43 29.78 -16.29
C ASP A 199 18.89 31.18 -15.84
N GLU A 200 19.50 31.28 -14.67
CA GLU A 200 20.38 32.40 -14.37
C GLU A 200 21.68 32.11 -15.09
N ASP A 201 21.70 32.55 -16.36
CA ASP A 201 22.87 32.99 -17.11
C ASP A 201 24.18 32.80 -16.32
N GLU A 202 25.00 31.83 -16.74
CA GLU A 202 26.42 31.83 -16.43
C GLU A 202 27.02 33.13 -16.98
N GLY A 203 26.95 34.18 -16.17
CA GLY A 203 27.59 35.45 -16.42
C GLY A 203 29.07 35.21 -16.65
N GLU A 204 29.52 35.58 -17.85
CA GLU A 204 30.92 35.65 -18.27
C GLU A 204 31.83 36.06 -17.10
N ILE A 205 32.70 35.15 -16.66
CA ILE A 205 33.71 35.46 -15.65
C ILE A 205 34.75 36.37 -16.32
N ASP A 206 34.60 37.68 -16.15
CA ASP A 206 35.57 38.68 -16.59
C ASP A 206 36.85 38.56 -15.72
N PRO A 207 38.04 38.30 -16.30
CA PRO A 207 39.26 38.16 -15.52
C PRO A 207 39.80 39.55 -15.15
N ILE A 208 39.49 40.03 -13.95
CA ILE A 208 40.17 41.20 -13.41
C ILE A 208 41.50 40.78 -12.76
N GLU A 209 42.54 41.09 -13.52
CA GLU A 209 43.92 41.33 -13.08
C GLU A 209 44.00 42.30 -11.89
N GLU A 210 45.05 42.08 -11.08
CA GLU A 210 45.71 43.03 -10.18
C GLU A 210 44.98 43.51 -8.90
N LEU A 211 45.48 43.03 -7.75
CA LEU A 211 46.09 43.91 -6.72
C LEU A 211 46.67 43.10 -5.55
N LYS A 212 47.95 42.67 -5.67
CA LYS A 212 49.07 42.99 -4.76
C LYS A 212 50.31 42.16 -5.05
#